data_AF-A0A941E9B0-F1
#
_entry.id   AF-A0A941E9B0-F1
#
_cell.length_a   1.000
_cell.length_b   1.000
_cell.length_c   1.000
_cell.angle_alpha   90.00
_cell.angle_beta   90.00
_cell.angle_gamma   90.00
#
_symmetry.space_group_name_H-M   'P 1'
#
loop_
_entity.id
_entity.type
_entity.pdbx_description
1 polymer ?
#
loop_
_entity_poly.entity_id
_entity_poly.type
_entity_poly.pdbx_seq_one_letter_code
_entity_poly.pdbx_strand_id
1 'polypeptide(L)'
;MADTAVPAAAVPAATAPVATATPAAAPAATAPVATATPTAAPAAGGPAPTDTVPPQPAAAVPAPSAPPAPDGVPGGRERIDAIDAELVALIRRRMAVSAEIQAARMADGGRRVDLRRETEVIGRYTRELGRPGTTVAMALLELGRGRV
;
A
#
# COMPACT_ATOMS: atom_id res chain seq x y z
N MET A 1 41.35 -46.04 -28.91
CA MET A 1 42.04 -46.52 -27.70
C MET A 1 42.08 -45.38 -26.71
N ALA A 2 41.39 -45.56 -25.57
CA ALA A 2 41.33 -44.73 -24.33
C ALA A 2 40.99 -43.24 -24.51
N ASP A 3 39.81 -42.70 -24.15
CA ASP A 3 39.01 -42.84 -22.92
C ASP A 3 39.82 -42.67 -21.62
N THR A 4 39.70 -41.50 -20.97
CA THR A 4 39.99 -41.21 -19.54
C THR A 4 39.52 -39.76 -19.28
N ALA A 5 38.30 -39.54 -18.82
CA ALA A 5 37.80 -39.61 -17.44
C ALA A 5 37.98 -38.30 -16.65
N VAL A 6 36.83 -37.73 -16.30
CA VAL A 6 36.55 -36.66 -15.32
C VAL A 6 36.92 -37.11 -13.91
N PRO A 7 37.38 -36.20 -13.02
CA PRO A 7 37.12 -36.37 -11.61
C PRO A 7 36.12 -35.32 -11.09
N ALA A 8 34.99 -35.85 -10.63
CA ALA A 8 34.06 -35.19 -9.73
C ALA A 8 34.64 -35.22 -8.31
N ALA A 9 34.73 -34.06 -7.69
CA ALA A 9 35.03 -33.87 -6.27
C ALA A 9 34.15 -32.71 -5.79
N ALA A 10 33.57 -32.69 -4.60
CA ALA A 10 33.35 -33.66 -3.55
C ALA A 10 32.30 -32.98 -2.64
N VAL A 11 31.31 -33.75 -2.18
CA VAL A 11 30.32 -33.27 -1.20
C VAL A 11 30.90 -33.50 0.20
N PRO A 12 30.90 -32.51 1.10
CA PRO A 12 30.94 -32.81 2.53
C PRO A 12 29.56 -32.65 3.15
N ALA A 13 29.06 -33.76 3.68
CA ALA A 13 28.05 -33.80 4.71
C ALA A 13 28.67 -33.39 6.06
N ALA A 14 28.01 -32.49 6.80
CA ALA A 14 28.24 -32.27 8.22
C ALA A 14 26.94 -31.70 8.84
N THR A 15 26.15 -32.50 9.57
CA THR A 15 26.16 -32.69 11.03
C THR A 15 25.26 -31.68 11.77
N ALA A 16 24.17 -32.19 12.37
CA ALA A 16 23.28 -31.48 13.31
C ALA A 16 23.93 -31.30 14.70
N PRO A 17 23.40 -30.42 15.58
CA PRO A 17 22.60 -30.96 16.69
C PRO A 17 21.45 -30.09 17.28
N VAL A 18 20.43 -30.81 17.75
CA VAL A 18 19.58 -30.73 18.98
C VAL A 18 19.16 -29.37 19.63
N ALA A 19 17.83 -29.20 19.68
CA ALA A 19 16.88 -28.68 20.70
C ALA A 19 17.29 -27.74 21.85
N THR A 20 16.42 -26.74 22.11
CA THR A 20 15.78 -26.49 23.43
C THR A 20 14.51 -25.64 23.29
N ALA A 21 13.53 -25.92 24.15
CA ALA A 21 12.20 -25.31 24.24
C ALA A 21 12.18 -23.98 25.01
N THR A 22 11.09 -23.20 24.88
CA THR A 22 10.40 -22.46 25.99
C THR A 22 9.05 -21.89 25.48
N PRO A 23 7.95 -21.98 26.26
CA PRO A 23 6.64 -21.39 25.94
C PRO A 23 6.39 -20.05 26.66
N ALA A 24 5.56 -19.16 26.09
CA ALA A 24 4.94 -18.03 26.77
C ALA A 24 3.62 -17.66 26.02
N ALA A 25 2.45 -18.01 26.54
CA ALA A 25 1.64 -17.26 27.52
C ALA A 25 0.95 -16.02 26.92
N ALA A 26 -0.39 -16.09 26.89
CA ALA A 26 -1.34 -15.05 26.49
C ALA A 26 -1.26 -13.78 27.38
N PRO A 27 -1.93 -12.67 26.98
CA PRO A 27 -3.22 -12.43 27.64
C PRO A 27 -4.32 -11.77 26.79
N ALA A 28 -5.55 -12.08 27.22
CA ALA A 28 -6.75 -11.24 27.32
C ALA A 28 -7.06 -10.20 26.21
N ALA A 29 -8.05 -10.54 25.38
CA ALA A 29 -8.85 -9.55 24.67
C ALA A 29 -9.93 -8.99 25.64
N THR A 30 -9.93 -7.67 25.83
CA THR A 30 -10.97 -6.94 26.56
C THR A 30 -11.56 -5.88 25.63
N ALA A 31 -12.88 -5.98 25.43
CA ALA A 31 -13.89 -4.99 24.99
C ALA A 31 -13.55 -3.88 23.96
N PRO A 32 -14.50 -3.60 23.06
CA PRO A 32 -14.92 -2.21 22.92
C PRO A 32 -16.39 -1.99 23.32
N VAL A 33 -16.55 -0.95 24.13
CA VAL A 33 -17.82 -0.35 24.58
C VAL A 33 -18.61 0.16 23.38
N ALA A 34 -19.86 -0.28 23.28
CA ALA A 34 -20.87 0.34 22.45
C ALA A 34 -21.48 1.53 23.20
N THR A 35 -21.49 2.71 22.59
CA THR A 35 -22.38 3.79 22.99
C THR A 35 -22.88 4.47 21.72
N ALA A 36 -24.02 4.00 21.23
CA ALA A 36 -24.82 4.70 20.24
C ALA A 36 -25.85 5.55 20.99
N THR A 37 -25.83 6.86 20.77
CA THR A 37 -26.92 7.75 21.15
C THR A 37 -27.07 8.78 20.04
N PRO A 38 -28.20 8.75 19.31
CA PRO A 38 -28.72 9.96 18.70
C PRO A 38 -30.07 10.30 19.31
N THR A 39 -30.10 11.36 20.11
CA THR A 39 -31.33 11.99 20.60
C THR A 39 -31.64 13.21 19.73
N ALA A 40 -32.78 13.08 19.03
CA ALA A 40 -33.78 14.09 18.66
C ALA A 40 -33.37 15.42 18.01
N ALA A 41 -33.92 15.64 16.81
CA ALA A 41 -34.29 16.96 16.30
C ALA A 41 -35.78 16.94 15.94
N PRO A 42 -36.55 17.98 16.31
CA PRO A 42 -37.70 18.38 15.50
C PRO A 42 -37.55 19.84 15.03
N ALA A 43 -37.87 20.04 13.76
CA ALA A 43 -38.04 21.33 13.14
C ALA A 43 -39.45 21.88 13.42
N ALA A 44 -39.56 23.18 13.70
CA ALA A 44 -40.51 24.13 13.09
C ALA A 44 -40.75 25.34 14.02
N GLY A 45 -40.68 26.56 13.46
CA GLY A 45 -41.29 27.77 14.03
C GLY A 45 -40.43 29.03 13.94
N GLY A 46 -40.65 29.86 12.91
CA GLY A 46 -40.37 31.31 12.97
C GLY A 46 -41.59 32.08 13.52
N PRO A 47 -41.64 33.44 13.53
CA PRO A 47 -40.70 34.42 12.97
C PRO A 47 -40.26 35.56 13.96
N ALA A 48 -39.51 36.52 13.42
CA ALA A 48 -38.79 37.67 14.02
C ALA A 48 -39.59 38.61 14.96
N PRO A 49 -38.90 39.50 15.72
CA PRO A 49 -38.59 40.82 15.14
C PRO A 49 -37.16 41.33 15.39
N THR A 50 -36.79 42.20 14.46
CA THR A 50 -35.63 43.07 14.32
C THR A 50 -35.12 43.70 15.62
N ASP A 51 -33.81 43.57 15.88
CA ASP A 51 -33.03 44.68 16.41
C ASP A 51 -31.63 44.64 15.79
N THR A 52 -31.42 45.55 14.85
CA THR A 52 -30.15 45.75 14.13
C THR A 52 -29.23 46.56 15.02
N VAL A 53 -28.33 45.88 15.73
CA VAL A 53 -27.18 46.52 16.37
C VAL A 53 -26.03 46.54 15.35
N PRO A 54 -25.51 47.71 14.94
CA PRO A 54 -24.35 47.77 14.06
C PRO A 54 -23.12 47.20 14.80
N PRO A 55 -22.31 46.32 14.19
CA PRO A 55 -21.06 45.90 14.80
C PRO A 55 -20.08 47.09 14.83
N GLN A 56 -19.75 47.50 16.04
CA GLN A 56 -18.66 48.42 16.33
C GLN A 56 -17.35 47.83 15.76
N PRO A 57 -16.50 48.61 15.07
CA PRO A 57 -15.22 48.10 14.60
C PRO A 57 -14.32 47.88 15.82
N ALA A 58 -14.27 46.63 16.29
CA ALA A 58 -13.25 46.18 17.21
C ALA A 58 -11.91 46.36 16.50
N ALA A 59 -11.12 47.32 16.99
CA ALA A 59 -9.76 47.55 16.56
C ALA A 59 -9.01 46.21 16.50
N ALA A 60 -8.57 45.85 15.30
CA ALA A 60 -7.76 44.67 15.09
C ALA A 60 -6.47 44.81 15.89
N VAL A 61 -6.39 44.10 17.01
CA VAL A 61 -5.12 43.81 17.67
C VAL A 61 -4.30 43.02 16.64
N PRO A 62 -3.13 43.50 16.19
CA PRO A 62 -2.30 42.69 15.32
C PRO A 62 -1.86 41.46 16.13
N ALA A 63 -2.44 40.31 15.80
CA ALA A 63 -1.96 39.04 16.31
C ALA A 63 -0.47 38.92 15.94
N PRO A 64 0.41 38.50 16.86
CA PRO A 64 1.82 38.28 16.54
C PRO A 64 1.88 37.30 15.36
N SER A 65 2.52 37.75 14.29
CA SER A 65 2.66 36.98 13.06
C SER A 65 3.20 35.59 13.41
N ALA A 66 2.38 34.57 13.13
CA ALA A 66 2.81 33.19 13.26
C ALA A 66 4.12 33.00 12.47
N PRO A 67 5.06 32.20 12.98
CA PRO A 67 6.31 31.93 12.28
C PRO A 67 6.02 31.40 10.86
N PRO A 68 6.87 31.70 9.87
CA PRO A 68 6.67 31.22 8.51
C PRO A 68 6.53 29.70 8.55
N ALA A 69 5.44 29.19 7.97
CA ALA A 69 5.24 27.76 7.83
C ALA A 69 6.47 27.15 7.12
N PRO A 70 7.01 26.02 7.62
CA PRO A 70 8.14 25.36 6.96
C PRO A 70 7.74 25.09 5.51
N ASP A 71 8.56 25.54 4.54
CA ASP A 71 8.35 25.46 3.08
C ASP A 71 7.08 24.72 2.72
N GLY A 72 5.98 25.48 2.74
CA GLY A 72 4.64 24.96 2.96
C GLY A 72 4.26 23.86 1.97
N VAL A 73 3.35 23.01 2.43
CA VAL A 73 2.43 22.14 1.68
C VAL A 73 2.32 22.36 0.14
N PRO A 74 2.25 23.59 -0.42
CA PRO A 74 2.39 23.86 -1.86
C PRO A 74 3.46 23.04 -2.62
N GLY A 75 4.67 22.84 -2.08
CA GLY A 75 5.69 22.02 -2.77
C GLY A 75 5.51 20.49 -2.60
N GLY A 76 4.63 20.05 -1.71
CA GLY A 76 4.36 18.62 -1.48
C GLY A 76 3.57 17.98 -2.62
N ARG A 77 2.56 18.68 -3.15
CA ARG A 77 1.70 18.15 -4.21
C ARG A 77 2.44 17.95 -5.52
N GLU A 78 3.24 18.94 -5.94
CA GLU A 78 4.06 18.86 -7.15
C GLU A 78 5.07 17.68 -7.08
N ARG A 79 5.64 17.42 -5.90
CA ARG A 79 6.50 16.24 -5.69
C ARG A 79 5.74 14.93 -5.79
N ILE A 80 4.52 14.87 -5.26
CA ILE A 80 3.65 13.70 -5.40
C ILE A 80 3.31 13.48 -6.87
N ASP A 81 2.92 14.54 -7.59
CA ASP A 81 2.56 14.45 -9.02
C ASP A 81 3.74 13.96 -9.87
N ALA A 82 4.96 14.42 -9.57
CA ALA A 82 6.18 13.94 -10.22
C ALA A 82 6.43 12.45 -9.94
N ILE A 83 6.30 12.01 -8.68
CA ILE A 83 6.42 10.60 -8.29
C ILE A 83 5.34 9.76 -8.98
N ASP A 84 4.11 10.24 -9.05
CA ASP A 84 3.00 9.53 -9.69
C ASP A 84 3.22 9.38 -11.20
N ALA A 85 3.78 10.40 -11.86
CA ALA A 85 4.18 10.28 -13.26
C ALA A 85 5.26 9.20 -13.47
N GLU A 86 6.25 9.13 -12.58
CA GLU A 86 7.26 8.07 -12.58
C GLU A 86 6.66 6.69 -12.32
N LEU A 87 5.77 6.56 -11.34
CA LEU A 87 5.06 5.31 -11.04
C LEU A 87 4.23 4.84 -12.23
N VAL A 88 3.48 5.72 -12.88
CA VAL A 88 2.70 5.38 -14.08
C VAL A 88 3.61 4.91 -15.21
N ALA A 89 4.74 5.58 -15.43
CA ALA A 89 5.72 5.16 -16.43
C ALA A 89 6.31 3.77 -16.12
N LEU A 90 6.64 3.50 -14.87
CA LEU A 90 7.13 2.20 -14.41
C LEU A 90 6.08 1.10 -14.56
N ILE A 91 4.83 1.38 -14.21
CA ILE A 91 3.72 0.43 -14.34
C ILE A 91 3.50 0.08 -15.82
N ARG A 92 3.47 1.06 -16.73
CA ARG A 92 3.35 0.81 -18.16
C ARG A 92 4.49 -0.05 -18.70
N ARG A 93 5.72 0.23 -18.29
CA ARG A 93 6.88 -0.60 -18.68
C ARG A 93 6.75 -2.03 -18.15
N ARG A 94 6.30 -2.20 -16.90
CA ARG A 94 6.01 -3.52 -16.32
C ARG A 94 4.93 -4.25 -17.09
N MET A 95 3.89 -3.56 -17.54
CA MET A 95 2.81 -4.16 -18.35
C MET A 95 3.33 -4.65 -19.71
N ALA A 96 4.15 -3.86 -20.39
CA ALA A 96 4.76 -4.26 -21.67
C ALA A 96 5.58 -5.55 -21.52
N VAL A 97 6.47 -5.60 -20.52
CA VAL A 97 7.26 -6.80 -20.21
C VAL A 97 6.36 -7.98 -19.83
N SER A 98 5.29 -7.73 -19.08
CA SER A 98 4.33 -8.79 -18.71
C SER A 98 3.64 -9.36 -19.96
N ALA A 99 3.25 -8.52 -20.90
CA ALA A 99 2.63 -8.95 -22.16
C ALA A 99 3.59 -9.78 -23.03
N GLU A 100 4.86 -9.36 -23.14
CA GLU A 100 5.90 -10.10 -23.85
C GLU A 100 6.09 -11.51 -23.27
N ILE A 101 6.18 -11.63 -21.94
CA ILE A 101 6.32 -12.92 -21.26
C ILE A 101 5.08 -13.81 -21.50
N GLN A 102 3.88 -13.24 -21.47
CA GLN A 102 2.65 -14.00 -21.72
C GLN A 102 2.57 -14.46 -23.18
N ALA A 103 2.96 -13.62 -24.13
CA ALA A 103 3.00 -13.98 -25.54
C ALA A 103 3.97 -15.16 -25.79
N ALA A 104 5.18 -15.09 -25.21
CA ALA A 104 6.15 -16.18 -25.29
C ALA A 104 5.60 -17.49 -24.70
N ARG A 105 5.00 -17.44 -23.51
CA ARG A 105 4.40 -18.63 -22.88
C ARG A 105 3.25 -19.22 -23.68
N MET A 106 2.40 -18.40 -24.28
CA MET A 106 1.32 -18.88 -25.13
C MET A 106 1.85 -19.50 -26.42
N ALA A 107 2.93 -18.97 -26.99
CA ALA A 107 3.59 -19.55 -28.17
C ALA A 107 4.12 -20.96 -27.87
N ASP A 108 4.62 -21.20 -26.65
CA ASP A 108 5.08 -22.50 -26.18
C ASP A 108 3.95 -23.45 -25.74
N GLY A 109 2.67 -23.10 -25.98
CA GLY A 109 1.51 -23.89 -25.57
C GLY A 109 1.22 -23.87 -24.06
N GLY A 110 1.84 -22.95 -23.33
CA GLY A 110 1.69 -22.77 -21.89
C GLY A 110 0.39 -22.08 -21.48
N ARG A 111 0.11 -22.11 -20.17
CA ARG A 111 -1.05 -21.42 -19.59
C ARG A 111 -0.82 -19.91 -19.54
N ARG A 112 -1.91 -19.15 -19.70
CA ARG A 112 -1.93 -17.67 -19.56
C ARG A 112 -1.57 -17.16 -18.16
N VAL A 113 -1.58 -18.01 -17.13
CA VAL A 113 -1.38 -17.60 -15.73
C VAL A 113 -0.37 -18.53 -15.05
N ASP A 114 0.57 -17.92 -14.33
CA ASP A 114 1.57 -18.60 -13.49
C ASP A 114 1.33 -18.25 -12.02
N LEU A 115 0.59 -19.13 -11.35
CA LEU A 115 0.16 -18.94 -9.97
C LEU A 115 1.33 -18.78 -8.99
N ARG A 116 2.46 -19.46 -9.24
CA ARG A 116 3.64 -19.33 -8.39
C ARG A 116 4.17 -17.91 -8.45
N ARG A 117 4.31 -17.38 -9.67
CA ARG A 117 4.78 -16.00 -9.87
C ARG A 117 3.81 -14.97 -9.30
N GLU A 118 2.50 -15.17 -9.45
CA GLU A 118 1.50 -14.27 -8.86
C GLU A 118 1.61 -14.24 -7.33
N THR A 119 1.77 -15.40 -6.70
CA THR A 119 1.97 -15.53 -5.25
C THR A 119 3.25 -14.82 -4.79
N GLU A 120 4.36 -14.95 -5.54
CA GLU A 120 5.61 -14.23 -5.26
C GLU A 120 5.45 -12.71 -5.33
N VAL A 121 4.70 -12.21 -6.33
CA VAL A 121 4.42 -10.78 -6.49
C VAL A 121 3.61 -10.26 -5.31
N ILE A 122 2.52 -10.95 -4.95
CA ILE A 122 1.70 -10.58 -3.79
C ILE A 122 2.57 -10.53 -2.53
N GLY A 123 3.35 -11.59 -2.26
CA GLY A 123 4.23 -11.66 -1.09
C GLY A 123 5.28 -10.55 -1.04
N ARG A 124 5.79 -10.08 -2.19
CA ARG A 124 6.69 -8.93 -2.26
C ARG A 124 5.98 -7.64 -1.83
N TYR A 125 4.84 -7.32 -2.44
CA TYR A 125 4.14 -6.06 -2.13
C TYR A 125 3.60 -6.06 -0.69
N THR A 126 3.10 -7.18 -0.18
CA THR A 126 2.64 -7.28 1.20
C THR A 126 3.78 -7.09 2.21
N ARG A 127 5.02 -7.48 1.87
CA ARG A 127 6.18 -7.26 2.74
C ARG A 127 6.61 -5.80 2.79
N GLU A 128 6.59 -5.10 1.66
CA GLU A 128 7.04 -3.71 1.56
C GLU A 128 5.97 -2.70 2.01
N LEU A 129 4.69 -2.96 1.70
CA LEU A 129 3.58 -2.03 1.92
C LEU A 129 2.63 -2.50 3.04
N GLY A 130 2.85 -3.69 3.61
CA GLY A 130 1.96 -4.28 4.60
C GLY A 130 0.62 -4.72 4.01
N ARG A 131 -0.44 -4.61 4.81
CA ARG A 131 -1.81 -5.02 4.43
C ARG A 131 -2.35 -4.39 3.12
N PRO A 132 -2.17 -3.09 2.81
CA PRO A 132 -2.61 -2.53 1.53
C PRO A 132 -1.81 -3.05 0.33
N GLY A 133 -0.61 -3.61 0.55
CA GLY A 133 0.24 -4.15 -0.51
C GLY A 133 -0.42 -5.25 -1.33
N THR A 134 -1.27 -6.08 -0.71
CA THR A 134 -2.03 -7.13 -1.42
C THR A 134 -2.94 -6.52 -2.48
N THR A 135 -3.66 -5.44 -2.16
CA THR A 135 -4.58 -4.78 -3.11
C THR A 135 -3.81 -4.18 -4.29
N VAL A 136 -2.66 -3.55 -4.02
CA VAL A 136 -1.79 -2.99 -5.06
C VAL A 136 -1.26 -4.11 -5.98
N ALA A 137 -0.78 -5.21 -5.41
CA ALA A 137 -0.30 -6.35 -6.19
C ALA A 137 -1.40 -6.93 -7.08
N MET A 138 -2.61 -7.11 -6.54
CA MET A 138 -3.75 -7.58 -7.31
C MET A 138 -4.02 -6.65 -8.49
N ALA A 139 -4.19 -5.34 -8.27
CA ALA A 139 -4.42 -4.38 -9.35
C ALA A 139 -3.33 -4.45 -10.45
N LEU A 140 -2.06 -4.58 -10.08
CA LEU A 140 -0.95 -4.70 -11.04
C LEU A 140 -0.93 -6.02 -11.82
N LEU A 141 -1.37 -7.12 -11.21
CA LEU A 141 -1.55 -8.40 -11.89
C LEU A 141 -2.74 -8.35 -12.85
N GLU A 142 -3.82 -7.65 -12.48
CA GLU A 142 -5.01 -7.47 -13.31
C GLU A 142 -4.73 -6.63 -14.56
N LEU A 143 -3.98 -5.55 -14.42
CA LEU A 143 -3.49 -4.75 -15.54
C LEU A 143 -2.61 -5.57 -16.48
N GLY A 144 -1.67 -6.34 -15.95
CA GLY A 144 -0.70 -7.11 -16.75
C GLY A 144 -1.31 -8.26 -17.56
N ARG A 145 -2.48 -8.77 -17.18
CA ARG A 145 -3.21 -9.82 -17.92
C ARG A 145 -4.27 -9.28 -18.90
N GLY A 146 -4.48 -7.97 -18.95
CA GLY A 146 -5.44 -7.33 -19.86
C GLY A 146 -6.91 -7.62 -19.56
N ARG A 147 -7.30 -7.80 -18.28
CA ARG A 147 -8.71 -7.94 -17.88
C ARG A 147 -9.34 -6.58 -17.53
N VAL A 148 -9.32 -5.64 -18.47
CA VAL A 148 -10.00 -4.34 -18.37
C VAL A 148 -10.91 -4.16 -19.56
#